data_AF-A0A2S7ZDZ4-F1
#
_entry.id   AF-A0A2S7ZDZ4-F1
#
_cell.length_a   1.000
_cell.length_b   1.000
_cell.length_c   1.000
_cell.angle_alpha   90.00
_cell.angle_beta   90.00
_cell.angle_gamma   90.00
#
_symmetry.space_group_name_H-M   'P 1'
#
loop_
_entity.id
_entity.type
_entity.pdbx_description
1 polymer ?
#
loop_
_entity_poly.entity_id
_entity_poly.type
_entity_poly.pdbx_seq_one_letter_code
_entity_poly.pdbx_strand_id
1 'polypeptide(L)'
;MEFNCYDVLEVQGSRYVITEKIKYNEIIPKADQEQAYKAKPSMQKSPGDYWHEYGLEDVEGSDKIWVTIEYNDNEWCTVSRTSYRKRAPKGFTLHQIGLEKVVAVDGDSGASVGDRAGYKEYQLPCEGGASVFFEENWFKGEKMFAEGARVPLRNIRLCNDAEANAISKKKRNQRLKKRFEGVATSIGIGVLFLLFLFWSDNDLSWHSIRAMFGVPYTAKEHMHDTSAYYTKTDSDGDYVYTSSLDPVSTALDLIDSVNGDIKNERDNLEEGHEVIVFYSGDLVYIITNTDGQTKVKVCEQSKLTQEDWKIIDRTLISSHILDNYATMVRLGDNTGRERLYPTSNSNNTSNTKLYY
;
A
#
# COMPACT_ATOMS: atom_id res chain seq x y z
N MET A 1 18.86 29.95 16.42
CA MET A 1 17.58 30.05 15.66
C MET A 1 17.41 28.77 14.86
N GLU A 2 16.20 28.21 14.78
CA GLU A 2 15.95 26.94 14.06
C GLU A 2 14.67 27.05 13.24
N PHE A 3 14.71 26.51 12.02
CA PHE A 3 13.56 26.48 11.08
C PHE A 3 13.16 25.04 10.76
N ASN A 4 11.96 24.88 10.23
CA ASN A 4 11.40 23.59 9.82
C ASN A 4 11.23 23.53 8.30
N CYS A 5 11.19 22.31 7.75
CA CYS A 5 10.80 22.15 6.35
C CYS A 5 9.41 22.75 6.11
N TYR A 6 9.25 23.39 4.96
CA TYR A 6 8.08 24.16 4.53
C TYR A 6 7.84 25.48 5.25
N ASP A 7 8.73 25.90 6.15
CA ASP A 7 8.75 27.30 6.56
C ASP A 7 9.10 28.17 5.34
N VAL A 8 8.55 29.38 5.30
CA VAL A 8 8.86 30.38 4.27
C VAL A 8 9.76 31.43 4.90
N LEU A 9 10.93 31.64 4.30
CA LEU A 9 11.90 32.61 4.76
C LEU A 9 12.01 33.76 3.75
N GLU A 10 12.12 34.97 4.25
CA GLU A 10 12.63 36.11 3.50
C GLU A 10 14.15 36.20 3.70
N VAL A 11 14.88 36.11 2.60
CA VAL A 11 16.34 36.17 2.54
C VAL A 11 16.71 37.27 1.56
N GLN A 12 17.32 38.34 2.07
CA GLN A 12 17.74 39.50 1.26
C GLN A 12 16.60 40.14 0.42
N GLY A 13 15.37 40.10 0.92
CA GLY A 13 14.19 40.70 0.28
C GLY A 13 13.43 39.77 -0.67
N SER A 14 13.91 38.56 -0.91
CA SER A 14 13.20 37.53 -1.69
C SER A 14 12.67 36.41 -0.79
N ARG A 15 11.52 35.85 -1.15
CA ARG A 15 10.88 34.77 -0.39
C ARG A 15 11.24 33.41 -0.95
N TYR A 16 11.55 32.50 -0.04
CA TYR A 16 11.92 31.13 -0.35
C TYR A 16 11.19 30.17 0.58
N VAL A 17 10.91 28.97 0.11
CA VAL A 17 10.40 27.88 0.94
C VAL A 17 11.53 26.90 1.25
N ILE A 18 11.63 26.48 2.52
CA ILE A 18 12.58 25.43 2.91
C ILE A 18 12.07 24.09 2.38
N THR A 19 12.82 23.43 1.51
CA THR A 19 12.48 22.12 0.96
C THR A 19 13.31 20.99 1.53
N GLU A 20 14.48 21.30 2.07
CA GLU A 20 15.33 20.36 2.80
C GLU A 20 15.97 21.01 4.02
N LYS A 21 16.18 20.21 5.06
CA LYS A 21 16.91 20.56 6.27
C LYS A 21 17.87 19.43 6.59
N ILE A 22 19.15 19.73 6.65
CA ILE A 22 20.21 18.77 6.94
C ILE A 22 20.93 19.24 8.20
N LYS A 23 21.13 18.32 9.15
CA LYS A 23 21.98 18.56 10.32
C LYS A 23 23.28 17.82 10.14
N TYR A 24 24.38 18.56 10.28
CA TYR A 24 25.74 18.03 10.20
C TYR A 24 26.43 18.14 11.55
N ASN A 25 27.31 17.19 11.85
CA ASN A 25 28.29 17.30 12.92
C ASN A 25 29.71 17.27 12.35
N GLU A 26 30.60 18.07 12.93
CA GLU A 26 32.04 17.96 12.73
C GLU A 26 32.55 16.63 13.33
N ILE A 27 33.31 15.88 12.55
CA ILE A 27 33.91 14.61 12.98
C ILE A 27 35.44 14.63 12.82
N ILE A 28 36.13 13.85 13.64
CA ILE A 28 37.56 13.59 13.46
C ILE A 28 37.73 12.46 12.42
N PRO A 29 38.74 12.52 11.52
CA PRO A 29 39.13 11.36 10.74
C PRO A 29 39.50 10.17 11.64
N LYS A 30 39.59 8.96 11.07
CA LYS A 30 40.16 7.80 11.79
C LYS A 30 41.59 8.12 12.26
N ALA A 31 42.01 7.48 13.36
CA ALA A 31 43.25 7.76 14.09
C ALA A 31 44.53 7.77 13.21
N ASP A 32 44.54 7.02 12.11
CA ASP A 32 45.65 6.93 11.15
C ASP A 32 45.81 8.18 10.26
N GLN A 33 44.77 9.02 10.16
CA GLN A 33 44.81 10.30 9.43
C GLN A 33 44.72 11.53 10.34
N GLU A 34 44.53 11.32 11.64
CA GLU A 34 44.35 12.35 12.66
C GLU A 34 45.55 13.31 12.76
N GLN A 35 46.77 12.82 12.55
CA GLN A 35 48.00 13.63 12.67
C GLN A 35 48.23 14.53 11.45
N ALA A 36 47.89 14.07 10.24
CA ALA A 36 47.91 14.88 9.01
C ALA A 36 46.76 15.90 8.96
N TYR A 37 45.67 15.61 9.68
CA TYR A 37 44.50 16.46 9.81
C TYR A 37 44.68 17.56 10.86
N LYS A 38 45.19 17.23 12.06
CA LYS A 38 45.52 18.19 13.13
C LYS A 38 46.65 19.16 12.79
N ALA A 39 47.49 18.83 11.81
CA ALA A 39 48.58 19.70 11.35
C ALA A 39 48.11 20.87 10.46
N LYS A 40 46.82 20.98 10.15
CA LYS A 40 46.29 22.06 9.28
C LYS A 40 45.87 23.28 10.12
N PRO A 41 46.47 24.46 9.89
CA PRO A 41 46.29 25.66 10.72
C PRO A 41 44.92 26.37 10.58
N SER A 42 43.95 25.78 9.87
CA SER A 42 42.65 26.39 9.57
C SER A 42 41.46 25.64 10.21
N MET A 43 41.65 24.79 11.22
CA MET A 43 40.52 24.16 11.93
C MET A 43 39.96 25.10 13.00
N GLN A 44 38.84 25.76 12.69
CA GLN A 44 38.10 26.55 13.66
C GLN A 44 37.02 25.75 14.40
N LYS A 45 36.40 24.75 13.77
CA LYS A 45 35.37 23.89 14.39
C LYS A 45 35.99 22.71 15.14
N SER A 46 35.42 22.40 16.30
CA SER A 46 35.78 21.29 17.17
C SER A 46 34.86 20.08 16.94
N PRO A 47 35.33 18.85 17.22
CA PRO A 47 34.50 17.65 17.13
C PRO A 47 33.25 17.76 18.01
N GLY A 48 32.08 17.52 17.42
CA GLY A 48 30.79 17.70 18.09
C GLY A 48 30.13 19.06 17.87
N ASP A 49 30.84 20.04 17.28
CA ASP A 49 30.20 21.20 16.68
C ASP A 49 29.24 20.76 15.60
N TYR A 50 28.14 21.48 15.46
CA TYR A 50 27.10 21.15 14.51
C TYR A 50 26.49 22.40 13.88
N TRP A 51 25.94 22.21 12.69
CA TRP A 51 25.24 23.24 11.96
C TRP A 51 24.03 22.65 11.26
N HIS A 52 23.09 23.53 10.95
CA HIS A 52 21.98 23.21 10.08
C HIS A 52 22.20 23.87 8.73
N GLU A 53 21.98 23.10 7.68
CA GLU A 53 21.86 23.60 6.34
C GLU A 53 20.42 23.46 5.88
N TYR A 54 19.86 24.54 5.38
CA TYR A 54 18.52 24.61 4.84
C TYR A 54 18.62 24.82 3.35
N GLY A 55 18.07 23.92 2.54
CA GLY A 55 17.91 24.15 1.10
C GLY A 55 16.58 24.86 0.85
N LEU A 56 16.68 25.99 0.17
CA LEU A 56 15.61 26.96 -0.04
C LEU A 56 15.30 27.04 -1.53
N GLU A 57 14.05 26.81 -1.91
CA GLU A 57 13.56 27.03 -3.27
C GLU A 57 12.84 28.36 -3.37
N ASP A 58 13.13 29.11 -4.42
CA ASP A 58 12.44 30.35 -4.74
C ASP A 58 10.93 30.09 -4.92
N VAL A 59 10.12 31.00 -4.40
CA VAL A 59 8.67 30.96 -4.55
C VAL A 59 8.24 31.38 -5.96
N GLU A 60 8.94 32.36 -6.53
CA GLU A 60 8.63 32.96 -7.84
C GLU A 60 9.49 32.38 -8.98
N GLY A 61 10.66 31.84 -8.64
CA GLY A 61 11.65 31.31 -9.57
C GLY A 61 11.91 29.81 -9.44
N SER A 62 12.99 29.37 -10.09
CA SER A 62 13.53 28.00 -10.00
C SER A 62 14.86 27.95 -9.24
N ASP A 63 15.29 29.07 -8.69
CA ASP A 63 16.59 29.16 -8.03
C ASP A 63 16.56 28.42 -6.69
N LYS A 64 17.64 27.68 -6.43
CA LYS A 64 17.88 26.99 -5.17
C LYS A 64 19.09 27.60 -4.48
N ILE A 65 18.91 28.02 -3.24
CA ILE A 65 19.96 28.54 -2.38
C ILE A 65 20.05 27.67 -1.12
N TRP A 66 21.16 27.79 -0.41
CA TRP A 66 21.34 27.16 0.89
C TRP A 66 21.61 28.22 1.94
N VAL A 67 20.99 28.05 3.10
CA VAL A 67 21.28 28.85 4.29
C VAL A 67 21.91 27.93 5.32
N THR A 68 23.15 28.23 5.72
CA THR A 68 23.89 27.47 6.72
C THR A 68 23.98 28.28 8.01
N ILE A 69 23.52 27.70 9.12
CA ILE A 69 23.53 28.31 10.46
C ILE A 69 24.29 27.39 11.40
N GLU A 70 25.41 27.90 11.92
CA GLU A 70 26.22 27.21 12.91
C GLU A 70 25.58 27.32 14.30
N TYR A 71 25.65 26.27 15.12
CA TYR A 71 24.95 26.22 16.40
C TYR A 71 25.32 27.35 17.38
N ASN A 72 26.59 27.76 17.38
CA ASN A 72 27.11 28.80 18.28
C ASN A 72 27.19 30.19 17.63
N ASP A 73 26.79 30.32 16.36
CA ASP A 73 26.80 31.60 15.65
C ASP A 73 25.40 32.19 15.59
N ASN A 74 25.13 33.12 16.51
CA ASN A 74 23.85 33.82 16.59
C ASN A 74 23.87 35.16 15.81
N GLU A 75 25.00 35.53 15.22
CA GLU A 75 25.16 36.83 14.56
C GLU A 75 25.18 36.69 13.04
N TRP A 76 25.75 35.60 12.52
CA TRP A 76 25.99 35.39 11.11
C TRP A 76 25.47 34.04 10.63
N CYS A 77 25.01 34.01 9.39
CA CYS A 77 24.79 32.79 8.64
C CYS A 77 25.47 32.89 7.28
N THR A 78 25.53 31.77 6.57
CA THR A 78 26.03 31.72 5.20
C THR A 78 24.86 31.51 4.26
N VAL A 79 24.76 32.35 3.23
CA VAL A 79 23.84 32.14 2.11
C VAL A 79 24.65 31.78 0.89
N SER A 80 24.42 30.62 0.31
CA SER A 80 25.19 30.08 -0.80
C SER A 80 24.31 29.49 -1.89
N ARG A 81 24.92 29.24 -3.04
CA ARG A 81 24.34 28.53 -4.18
C ARG A 81 25.36 27.57 -4.76
N THR A 82 24.90 26.59 -5.52
CA THR A 82 25.80 25.71 -6.27
C THR A 82 26.69 26.54 -7.19
N SER A 83 27.99 26.26 -7.14
CA SER A 83 29.00 26.87 -8.00
C SER A 83 29.39 25.90 -9.11
N TYR A 84 29.48 26.41 -10.34
CA TYR A 84 30.03 25.66 -11.48
C TYR A 84 31.58 25.74 -11.54
N ARG A 85 32.20 26.55 -10.68
CA ARG A 85 33.66 26.62 -10.55
C ARG A 85 34.17 25.42 -9.77
N LYS A 86 35.30 24.86 -10.21
CA LYS A 86 35.96 23.71 -9.56
C LYS A 86 37.08 24.10 -8.58
N ARG A 87 37.33 25.39 -8.39
CA ARG A 87 38.40 25.96 -7.55
C ARG A 87 37.99 27.33 -7.03
N ALA A 88 38.51 27.69 -5.86
CA ALA A 88 38.28 28.98 -5.24
C ALA A 88 38.76 30.13 -6.17
N PRO A 89 38.00 31.25 -6.26
CA PRO A 89 38.42 32.41 -7.04
C PRO A 89 39.71 33.05 -6.52
N LYS A 90 40.38 33.83 -7.38
CA LYS A 90 41.61 34.55 -7.01
C LYS A 90 41.33 35.51 -5.83
N GLY A 91 42.19 35.49 -4.82
CA GLY A 91 42.10 36.34 -3.63
C GLY A 91 41.41 35.69 -2.44
N PHE A 92 40.69 34.59 -2.64
CA PHE A 92 40.15 33.80 -1.53
C PHE A 92 41.27 33.08 -0.78
N THR A 93 41.16 33.05 0.54
CA THR A 93 42.10 32.37 1.44
C THR A 93 41.40 31.20 2.12
N LEU A 94 42.12 30.11 2.37
CA LEU A 94 41.55 28.96 3.08
C LEU A 94 41.24 29.39 4.52
N HIS A 95 39.96 29.42 4.85
CA HIS A 95 39.47 29.81 6.16
C HIS A 95 39.29 28.59 7.05
N GLN A 96 38.66 27.55 6.50
CA GLN A 96 38.37 26.33 7.24
C GLN A 96 38.55 25.06 6.41
N ILE A 97 38.96 23.99 7.08
CA ILE A 97 38.93 22.63 6.52
C ILE A 97 38.41 21.69 7.59
N GLY A 98 37.53 20.77 7.20
CA GLY A 98 36.94 19.82 8.13
C GLY A 98 36.38 18.57 7.49
N LEU A 99 35.76 17.73 8.32
CA LEU A 99 35.00 16.54 7.94
C LEU A 99 33.64 16.64 8.59
N GLU A 100 32.61 16.44 7.78
CA GLU A 100 31.23 16.50 8.21
C GLU A 100 30.57 15.13 8.12
N LYS A 101 29.61 14.89 9.00
CA LYS A 101 28.71 13.75 8.96
C LYS A 101 27.28 14.23 9.06
N VAL A 102 26.45 13.76 8.15
CA VAL A 102 25.00 13.95 8.21
C VAL A 102 24.43 13.13 9.38
N VAL A 103 23.76 13.81 10.31
CA VAL A 103 23.15 13.19 11.50
C VAL A 103 21.62 13.25 11.50
N ALA A 104 21.02 14.17 10.76
CA ALA A 104 19.58 14.20 10.52
C ALA A 104 19.27 14.83 9.16
N VAL A 105 18.20 14.36 8.53
CA VAL A 105 17.69 14.88 7.25
C VAL A 105 16.17 14.97 7.34
N ASP A 106 15.62 16.11 6.96
CA ASP A 106 14.21 16.29 6.68
C ASP A 106 14.04 16.98 5.31
N GLY A 107 12.89 16.76 4.68
CA GLY A 107 12.57 17.33 3.37
C GLY A 107 12.92 16.45 2.17
N ASP A 108 13.14 17.08 1.02
CA ASP A 108 13.50 16.49 -0.27
C ASP A 108 15.00 16.70 -0.51
N SER A 109 15.81 15.82 0.09
CA SER A 109 17.27 15.90 0.05
C SER A 109 17.90 14.69 -0.61
N GLY A 110 19.01 14.93 -1.30
CA GLY A 110 19.89 13.88 -1.81
C GLY A 110 20.86 13.33 -0.77
N ALA A 111 20.97 13.97 0.40
CA ALA A 111 21.81 13.52 1.51
C ALA A 111 21.08 12.48 2.37
N SER A 112 21.83 11.52 2.92
CA SER A 112 21.32 10.49 3.81
C SER A 112 22.04 10.52 5.16
N VAL A 113 21.33 10.13 6.23
CA VAL A 113 21.94 10.00 7.55
C VAL A 113 23.10 9.02 7.50
N GLY A 114 24.27 9.47 7.97
CA GLY A 114 25.51 8.71 7.93
C GLY A 114 26.45 9.07 6.79
N ASP A 115 25.98 9.81 5.78
CA ASP A 115 26.83 10.34 4.71
C ASP A 115 27.92 11.24 5.29
N ARG A 116 29.07 11.24 4.61
CA ARG A 116 30.26 11.97 5.05
C ARG A 116 30.90 12.69 3.87
N ALA A 117 31.39 13.88 4.15
CA ALA A 117 32.19 14.66 3.21
C ALA A 117 33.38 15.31 3.91
N GLY A 118 34.43 15.56 3.15
CA GLY A 118 35.47 16.50 3.55
C GLY A 118 35.22 17.85 2.90
N TYR A 119 35.12 18.90 3.70
CA TYR A 119 34.85 20.24 3.22
C TYR A 119 36.07 21.16 3.37
N LYS A 120 36.16 22.14 2.49
CA LYS A 120 37.03 23.30 2.62
C LYS A 120 36.21 24.55 2.40
N GLU A 121 36.34 25.49 3.30
CA GLU A 121 35.77 26.82 3.20
C GLU A 121 36.90 27.82 2.92
N TYR A 122 36.72 28.60 1.87
CA TYR A 122 37.58 29.72 1.54
C TYR A 122 36.81 31.01 1.75
N GLN A 123 37.46 32.03 2.29
CA GLN A 123 36.86 33.34 2.51
C GLN A 123 37.66 34.45 1.83
N LEU A 124 36.93 35.45 1.37
CA LEU A 124 37.44 36.76 0.96
C LEU A 124 36.72 37.82 1.80
N PRO A 125 37.42 38.53 2.70
CA PRO A 125 36.81 39.60 3.48
C PRO A 125 36.30 40.73 2.58
N CYS A 126 35.03 41.10 2.75
CA CYS A 126 34.37 42.19 2.03
C CYS A 126 33.58 43.06 3.03
N GLU A 127 33.23 44.28 2.62
CA GLU A 127 32.37 45.15 3.42
C GLU A 127 30.97 44.53 3.55
N GLY A 128 30.46 44.40 4.78
CA GLY A 128 29.15 43.80 5.06
C GLY A 128 29.14 42.27 5.25
N GLY A 129 30.29 41.60 5.11
CA GLY A 129 30.44 40.15 5.33
C GLY A 129 31.45 39.53 4.37
N ALA A 130 32.05 38.39 4.73
CA ALA A 130 32.99 37.70 3.85
C ALA A 130 32.26 37.01 2.69
N SER A 131 32.78 37.11 1.47
CA SER A 131 32.41 36.19 0.40
C SER A 131 33.01 34.81 0.70
N VAL A 132 32.26 33.76 0.41
CA VAL A 132 32.63 32.38 0.74
C VAL A 132 32.61 31.47 -0.48
N PHE A 133 33.49 30.48 -0.48
CA PHE A 133 33.54 29.42 -1.48
C PHE A 133 33.79 28.09 -0.77
N PHE A 134 32.95 27.09 -1.06
CA PHE A 134 33.04 25.76 -0.48
C PHE A 134 33.47 24.73 -1.52
N GLU A 135 34.30 23.79 -1.09
CA GLU A 135 34.65 22.58 -1.81
C GLU A 135 34.34 21.39 -0.93
N GLU A 136 33.36 20.58 -1.33
CA GLU A 136 32.95 19.37 -0.62
C GLU A 136 33.31 18.13 -1.42
N ASN A 137 33.98 17.18 -0.79
CA ASN A 137 34.34 15.90 -1.37
C ASN A 137 33.60 14.81 -0.57
N TRP A 138 32.47 14.35 -1.12
CA TRP A 138 31.65 13.30 -0.54
C TRP A 138 32.32 11.94 -0.71
N PHE A 139 32.22 11.09 0.32
CA PHE A 139 32.90 9.79 0.34
C PHE A 139 32.30 8.80 -0.67
N LYS A 140 31.08 9.06 -1.14
CA LYS A 140 30.46 8.38 -2.28
C LYS A 140 31.05 8.75 -3.66
N GLY A 141 32.11 9.58 -3.69
CA GLY A 141 32.83 9.97 -4.90
C GLY A 141 32.31 11.23 -5.59
N GLU A 142 31.32 11.89 -5.01
CA GLU A 142 30.79 13.15 -5.54
C GLU A 142 31.60 14.34 -5.04
N LYS A 143 31.81 15.33 -5.91
CA LYS A 143 32.46 16.58 -5.55
C LYS A 143 31.53 17.74 -5.84
N MET A 144 31.23 18.53 -4.82
CA MET A 144 30.33 19.67 -4.91
C MET A 144 31.08 20.96 -4.58
N PHE A 145 30.58 22.05 -5.14
CA PHE A 145 31.11 23.38 -4.92
C PHE A 145 29.96 24.33 -4.69
N ALA A 146 30.13 25.26 -3.77
CA ALA A 146 29.16 26.31 -3.51
C ALA A 146 29.88 27.67 -3.39
N GLU A 147 29.21 28.73 -3.80
CA GLU A 147 29.69 30.10 -3.62
C GLU A 147 28.58 30.95 -2.98
N GLY A 148 28.97 31.93 -2.18
CA GLY A 148 28.01 32.69 -1.40
C GLY A 148 28.63 33.84 -0.62
N ALA A 149 27.90 34.27 0.41
CA ALA A 149 28.38 35.29 1.34
C ALA A 149 27.93 34.97 2.78
N ARG A 150 28.75 35.37 3.74
CA ARG A 150 28.34 35.51 5.13
C ARG A 150 27.46 36.74 5.25
N VAL A 151 26.27 36.57 5.80
CA VAL A 151 25.30 37.64 6.00
C VAL A 151 24.87 37.67 7.46
N PRO A 152 24.50 38.82 8.01
CA PRO A 152 23.96 38.89 9.36
C PRO A 152 22.69 38.03 9.48
N LEU A 153 22.62 37.17 10.50
CA LEU A 153 21.48 36.27 10.72
C LEU A 153 20.15 37.03 10.86
N ARG A 154 20.19 38.26 11.39
CA ARG A 154 19.03 39.17 11.47
C ARG A 154 18.39 39.51 10.11
N ASN A 155 19.11 39.28 9.00
CA ASN A 155 18.60 39.50 7.65
C ASN A 155 17.77 38.31 7.14
N ILE A 156 17.70 37.22 7.91
CA ILE A 156 16.84 36.06 7.63
C ILE A 156 15.57 36.21 8.48
N ARG A 157 14.41 36.28 7.84
CA ARG A 157 13.12 36.44 8.54
C ARG A 157 12.19 35.28 8.22
N LEU A 158 11.57 34.72 9.26
CA LEU A 158 10.47 33.79 9.10
C LEU A 158 9.19 34.56 8.71
N CYS A 159 8.57 34.16 7.61
CA CYS A 159 7.32 34.75 7.11
C CYS A 159 6.13 33.91 7.57
N ASN A 160 5.20 34.53 8.29
CA ASN A 160 4.00 33.87 8.82
C ASN A 160 2.69 34.50 8.31
N ASP A 161 2.74 35.32 7.27
CA ASP A 161 1.54 35.90 6.65
C ASP A 161 0.71 34.88 5.87
N ALA A 162 -0.46 35.30 5.40
CA ALA A 162 -1.40 34.43 4.70
C ALA A 162 -0.81 33.81 3.42
N GLU A 163 0.05 34.55 2.72
CA GLU A 163 0.68 34.11 1.48
C GLU A 163 1.76 33.06 1.76
N ALA A 164 2.63 33.30 2.73
CA ALA A 164 3.62 32.35 3.22
C ALA A 164 2.97 31.02 3.66
N ASN A 165 1.85 31.10 4.40
CA ASN A 165 1.09 29.93 4.81
C ASN A 165 0.50 29.16 3.62
N ALA A 166 0.00 29.86 2.60
CA ALA A 166 -0.51 29.23 1.38
C ALA A 166 0.59 28.51 0.60
N ILE A 167 1.77 29.13 0.45
CA ILE A 167 2.96 28.55 -0.18
C ILE A 167 3.40 27.28 0.56
N SER A 168 3.55 27.39 1.88
CA SER A 168 3.92 26.28 2.77
C SER A 168 2.94 25.10 2.61
N LYS A 169 1.63 25.36 2.63
CA LYS A 169 0.60 24.33 2.46
C LYS A 169 0.65 23.69 1.07
N LYS A 170 0.84 24.48 0.02
CA LYS A 170 0.98 23.98 -1.36
C LYS A 170 2.17 23.02 -1.49
N LYS A 171 3.35 23.39 -0.97
CA LYS A 171 4.56 22.55 -1.04
C LYS A 171 4.43 21.28 -0.19
N ARG A 172 3.83 21.37 1.00
CA ARG A 172 3.49 20.18 1.83
C ARG A 172 2.61 19.19 1.07
N ASN A 173 1.55 19.69 0.44
CA ASN A 173 0.63 18.86 -0.35
C ASN A 173 1.31 18.23 -1.58
N GLN A 174 2.21 18.97 -2.25
CA GLN A 174 2.99 18.42 -3.37
C GLN A 174 3.88 17.25 -2.92
N ARG A 175 4.55 17.33 -1.77
CA ARG A 175 5.34 16.20 -1.24
C ARG A 175 4.45 15.01 -0.87
N LEU A 176 3.32 15.26 -0.20
CA LEU A 176 2.36 14.20 0.12
C LEU A 176 1.92 13.48 -1.16
N LYS A 177 1.58 14.24 -2.22
CA LYS A 177 1.19 13.68 -3.52
C LYS A 177 2.29 12.80 -4.11
N LYS A 178 3.54 13.27 -4.18
CA LYS A 178 4.68 12.46 -4.67
C LYS A 178 4.86 11.15 -3.87
N ARG A 179 4.69 11.19 -2.54
CA ARG A 179 4.74 9.99 -1.69
C ARG A 179 3.61 9.02 -2.01
N PHE A 180 2.38 9.52 -2.17
CA PHE A 180 1.24 8.69 -2.54
C PHE A 180 1.37 8.09 -3.95
N GLU A 181 1.89 8.83 -4.93
CA GLU A 181 2.16 8.31 -6.28
C GLU A 181 3.17 7.14 -6.24
N GLY A 182 4.22 7.23 -5.42
CA GLY A 182 5.18 6.15 -5.24
C GLY A 182 4.59 4.89 -4.58
N VAL A 183 3.68 5.06 -3.61
CA VAL A 183 2.97 3.96 -2.94
C VAL A 183 1.95 3.30 -3.87
N ALA A 184 1.17 4.09 -4.62
CA ALA A 184 0.21 3.56 -5.58
C ALA A 184 0.87 2.72 -6.67
N THR A 185 2.04 3.15 -7.16
CA THR A 185 2.82 2.42 -8.17
C THR A 185 3.32 1.07 -7.64
N SER A 186 3.80 1.04 -6.39
CA SER A 186 4.30 -0.20 -5.77
C SER A 186 3.19 -1.19 -5.43
N ILE A 187 2.01 -0.71 -5.00
CA ILE A 187 0.81 -1.56 -4.83
C ILE A 187 0.38 -2.15 -6.17
N GLY A 188 0.32 -1.34 -7.24
CA GLY A 188 -0.03 -1.81 -8.58
C GLY A 188 0.88 -2.93 -9.08
N ILE A 189 2.20 -2.81 -8.87
CA ILE A 189 3.18 -3.85 -9.20
C ILE A 189 2.97 -5.11 -8.34
N GLY A 190 2.69 -4.95 -7.04
CA GLY A 190 2.42 -6.08 -6.15
C GLY A 190 1.20 -6.89 -6.56
N VAL A 191 0.10 -6.21 -6.96
CA VAL A 191 -1.12 -6.86 -7.47
C VAL A 191 -0.84 -7.58 -8.79
N LEU A 192 -0.11 -6.95 -9.72
CA LEU A 192 0.29 -7.57 -11.00
C LEU A 192 1.19 -8.79 -10.80
N PHE A 193 2.12 -8.72 -9.85
CA PHE A 193 3.01 -9.84 -9.52
C PHE A 193 2.26 -11.00 -8.88
N LEU A 194 1.31 -10.73 -7.97
CA LEU A 194 0.42 -11.75 -7.43
C LEU A 194 -0.41 -12.39 -8.55
N LEU A 195 -1.06 -11.61 -9.41
CA LEU A 195 -1.81 -12.13 -10.55
C LEU A 195 -0.95 -13.02 -11.47
N PHE A 196 0.32 -12.66 -11.68
CA PHE A 196 1.26 -13.45 -12.48
C PHE A 196 1.64 -14.79 -11.81
N LEU A 197 1.86 -14.81 -10.49
CA LEU A 197 2.17 -16.05 -9.75
C LEU A 197 1.01 -17.05 -9.76
N PHE A 198 -0.24 -16.59 -9.82
CA PHE A 198 -1.41 -17.47 -9.86
C PHE A 198 -1.84 -17.85 -11.29
N TRP A 199 -1.23 -17.27 -12.33
CA TRP A 199 -1.63 -17.53 -13.73
C TRP A 199 -1.08 -18.85 -14.30
N SER A 200 -0.13 -19.53 -13.65
CA SER A 200 0.57 -20.63 -14.31
C SER A 200 -0.18 -21.95 -14.37
N ASP A 201 -1.14 -22.27 -13.50
CA ASP A 201 -1.64 -23.66 -13.44
C ASP A 201 -3.10 -23.90 -13.02
N ASN A 202 -3.96 -22.88 -12.84
CA ASN A 202 -5.38 -23.10 -12.51
C ASN A 202 -6.32 -22.17 -13.29
N ASP A 203 -7.47 -22.70 -13.73
CA ASP A 203 -8.59 -21.92 -14.28
C ASP A 203 -9.03 -20.85 -13.26
N LEU A 204 -8.47 -19.65 -13.40
CA LEU A 204 -8.77 -18.50 -12.55
C LEU A 204 -10.16 -17.96 -12.88
N SER A 205 -11.17 -18.65 -12.36
CA SER A 205 -12.50 -18.06 -12.23
C SER A 205 -12.44 -16.82 -11.34
N TRP A 206 -13.18 -15.77 -11.72
CA TRP A 206 -13.33 -14.54 -10.93
C TRP A 206 -13.74 -14.81 -9.47
N HIS A 207 -14.47 -15.90 -9.24
CA HIS A 207 -14.89 -16.36 -7.92
C HIS A 207 -13.68 -16.74 -7.02
N SER A 208 -12.64 -17.36 -7.59
CA SER A 208 -11.41 -17.72 -6.86
C SER A 208 -10.59 -16.49 -6.47
N ILE A 209 -10.59 -15.45 -7.31
CA ILE A 209 -9.94 -14.16 -7.01
C ILE A 209 -10.66 -13.47 -5.84
N ARG A 210 -12.00 -13.42 -5.88
CA ARG A 210 -12.83 -12.84 -4.81
C ARG A 210 -12.62 -13.54 -3.46
N ALA A 211 -12.55 -14.87 -3.44
CA ALA A 211 -12.32 -15.64 -2.22
C ALA A 211 -10.97 -15.30 -1.55
N MET A 212 -9.92 -15.08 -2.34
CA MET A 212 -8.59 -14.70 -1.83
C MET A 212 -8.59 -13.38 -1.05
N PHE A 213 -9.48 -12.45 -1.40
CA PHE A 213 -9.64 -11.16 -0.72
C PHE A 213 -10.75 -11.16 0.35
N GLY A 214 -11.20 -12.34 0.78
CA GLY A 214 -12.17 -12.50 1.88
C GLY A 214 -13.61 -12.16 1.51
N VAL A 215 -13.95 -12.13 0.21
CA VAL A 215 -15.31 -11.85 -0.29
C VAL A 215 -15.80 -12.96 -1.23
N PRO A 216 -15.86 -14.23 -0.76
CA PRO A 216 -16.21 -15.37 -1.61
C PRO A 216 -17.57 -15.17 -2.28
N TYR A 217 -17.72 -15.77 -3.48
CA TYR A 217 -18.99 -15.77 -4.19
C TYR A 217 -19.97 -16.72 -3.54
N THR A 218 -21.21 -16.28 -3.35
CA THR A 218 -22.23 -17.03 -2.60
C THR A 218 -23.27 -17.66 -3.52
N ALA A 219 -23.84 -18.80 -3.12
CA ALA A 219 -24.91 -19.46 -3.85
C ALA A 219 -26.15 -18.54 -4.02
N LYS A 220 -26.38 -17.61 -3.09
CA LYS A 220 -27.40 -16.57 -3.21
C LYS A 220 -27.10 -15.57 -4.33
N GLU A 221 -25.85 -15.10 -4.46
CA GLU A 221 -25.44 -14.25 -5.58
C GLU A 221 -25.60 -15.00 -6.91
N HIS A 222 -25.25 -16.30 -6.95
CA HIS A 222 -25.46 -17.14 -8.13
C HIS A 222 -26.90 -17.23 -8.59
N MET A 223 -27.85 -17.48 -7.68
CA MET A 223 -29.27 -17.51 -8.02
C MET A 223 -29.82 -16.15 -8.43
N HIS A 224 -29.25 -15.06 -7.89
CA HIS A 224 -29.63 -13.71 -8.29
C HIS A 224 -29.12 -13.35 -9.70
N ASP A 225 -27.89 -13.75 -10.02
CA ASP A 225 -27.24 -13.40 -11.29
C ASP A 225 -27.66 -14.36 -12.43
N THR A 226 -28.06 -15.59 -12.10
CA THR A 226 -28.48 -16.62 -13.06
C THR A 226 -29.99 -16.63 -13.29
N SER A 227 -30.50 -15.58 -13.92
CA SER A 227 -31.93 -15.41 -14.25
C SER A 227 -32.52 -16.47 -15.21
N ALA A 228 -31.67 -17.28 -15.86
CA ALA A 228 -32.12 -18.33 -16.77
C ALA A 228 -32.77 -19.53 -16.04
N TYR A 229 -32.32 -19.83 -14.82
CA TYR A 229 -32.81 -20.97 -14.04
C TYR A 229 -33.61 -20.53 -12.82
N TYR A 230 -33.31 -19.36 -12.26
CA TYR A 230 -33.91 -18.90 -11.01
C TYR A 230 -34.76 -17.65 -11.22
N THR A 231 -36.02 -17.73 -10.81
CA THR A 231 -36.92 -16.58 -10.76
C THR A 231 -37.23 -16.25 -9.31
N LYS A 232 -36.83 -15.07 -8.85
CA LYS A 232 -37.15 -14.60 -7.51
C LYS A 232 -38.66 -14.34 -7.41
N THR A 233 -39.32 -14.98 -6.44
CA THR A 233 -40.71 -14.71 -6.09
C THR A 233 -40.68 -13.77 -4.88
N ASP A 234 -41.14 -12.53 -5.04
CA ASP A 234 -41.14 -11.56 -3.94
C ASP A 234 -42.13 -12.00 -2.85
N SER A 235 -41.59 -12.52 -1.75
CA SER A 235 -42.25 -12.60 -0.45
C SER A 235 -41.52 -11.68 0.52
N ASP A 236 -42.24 -10.81 1.21
CA ASP A 236 -41.67 -9.88 2.20
C ASP A 236 -40.82 -10.63 3.24
N GLY A 237 -39.50 -10.41 3.21
CA GLY A 237 -38.54 -10.88 4.22
C GLY A 237 -37.73 -12.13 3.85
N ASP A 238 -38.26 -13.05 3.04
CA ASP A 238 -37.61 -14.31 2.66
C ASP A 238 -37.24 -14.32 1.16
N TYR A 239 -36.00 -14.70 0.84
CA TYR A 239 -35.58 -14.87 -0.56
C TYR A 239 -36.03 -16.23 -1.06
N VAL A 240 -37.20 -16.29 -1.69
CA VAL A 240 -37.73 -17.51 -2.32
C VAL A 240 -37.49 -17.43 -3.83
N TYR A 241 -36.80 -18.44 -4.36
CA TYR A 241 -36.56 -18.61 -5.79
C TYR A 241 -37.35 -19.81 -6.30
N THR A 242 -37.96 -19.68 -7.48
CA THR A 242 -38.43 -20.83 -8.25
C THR A 242 -37.33 -21.22 -9.23
N SER A 243 -36.91 -22.48 -9.20
CA SER A 243 -35.94 -23.05 -10.13
C SER A 243 -36.67 -23.79 -11.26
N SER A 244 -36.20 -23.63 -12.50
CA SER A 244 -36.67 -24.42 -13.65
C SER A 244 -36.03 -25.81 -13.73
N LEU A 245 -35.02 -26.08 -12.90
CA LEU A 245 -34.36 -27.38 -12.76
C LEU A 245 -35.10 -28.25 -11.73
N ASP A 246 -34.95 -29.58 -11.80
CA ASP A 246 -35.43 -30.47 -10.73
C ASP A 246 -34.64 -30.22 -9.41
N PRO A 247 -35.15 -30.69 -8.24
CA PRO A 247 -34.52 -30.40 -6.95
C PRO A 247 -33.06 -30.86 -6.85
N VAL A 248 -32.73 -32.01 -7.43
CA VAL A 248 -31.37 -32.56 -7.40
C VAL A 248 -30.46 -31.76 -8.33
N SER A 249 -30.89 -31.47 -9.56
CA SER A 249 -30.14 -30.61 -10.48
C SER A 249 -29.91 -29.21 -9.92
N THR A 250 -30.89 -28.65 -9.21
CA THR A 250 -30.76 -27.38 -8.49
C THR A 250 -29.68 -27.49 -7.40
N ALA A 251 -29.69 -28.57 -6.62
CA ALA A 251 -28.69 -28.81 -5.59
C ALA A 251 -27.27 -28.90 -6.17
N LEU A 252 -27.09 -29.61 -7.29
CA LEU A 252 -25.79 -29.73 -7.96
C LEU A 252 -25.30 -28.40 -8.55
N ASP A 253 -26.19 -27.62 -9.17
CA ASP A 253 -25.87 -26.28 -9.67
C ASP A 253 -25.38 -25.35 -8.55
N LEU A 254 -26.06 -25.36 -7.38
CA LEU A 254 -25.63 -24.57 -6.24
C LEU A 254 -24.27 -25.02 -5.70
N ILE A 255 -24.03 -26.33 -5.56
CA ILE A 255 -22.73 -26.86 -5.14
C ILE A 255 -21.61 -26.41 -6.09
N ASP A 256 -21.82 -26.54 -7.40
CA ASP A 256 -20.83 -26.17 -8.41
C ASP A 256 -20.56 -24.67 -8.41
N SER A 257 -21.61 -23.85 -8.23
CA SER A 257 -21.50 -22.38 -8.25
C SER A 257 -20.58 -21.81 -7.17
N VAL A 258 -20.43 -22.52 -6.06
CA VAL A 258 -19.57 -22.13 -4.93
C VAL A 258 -18.33 -23.03 -4.80
N ASN A 259 -17.96 -23.76 -5.85
CA ASN A 259 -16.83 -24.70 -5.84
C ASN A 259 -16.88 -25.70 -4.67
N GLY A 260 -18.08 -26.14 -4.33
CA GLY A 260 -18.33 -27.05 -3.22
C GLY A 260 -18.28 -26.43 -1.82
N ASP A 261 -18.06 -25.11 -1.67
CA ASP A 261 -18.06 -24.40 -0.37
C ASP A 261 -19.48 -24.20 0.23
N ILE A 262 -20.18 -25.32 0.38
CA ILE A 262 -21.51 -25.45 0.95
C ILE A 262 -21.62 -26.83 1.58
N LYS A 263 -22.28 -26.93 2.74
CA LYS A 263 -22.43 -28.19 3.48
C LYS A 263 -23.84 -28.73 3.33
N ASN A 264 -23.98 -29.99 2.94
CA ASN A 264 -25.25 -30.69 3.01
C ASN A 264 -25.38 -31.36 4.39
N GLU A 265 -26.44 -31.05 5.13
CA GLU A 265 -26.67 -31.66 6.45
C GLU A 265 -27.82 -32.67 6.42
N ARG A 266 -28.83 -32.44 5.57
CA ARG A 266 -30.00 -33.31 5.45
C ARG A 266 -30.59 -33.28 4.06
N ASP A 267 -31.05 -34.42 3.58
CA ASP A 267 -31.71 -34.55 2.29
C ASP A 267 -32.68 -35.74 2.26
N ASN A 268 -33.88 -35.52 1.75
CA ASN A 268 -34.78 -36.57 1.30
C ASN A 268 -34.89 -36.46 -0.23
N LEU A 269 -34.52 -37.52 -0.94
CA LEU A 269 -34.52 -37.57 -2.40
C LEU A 269 -35.67 -38.44 -2.95
N GLU A 270 -36.70 -38.70 -2.14
CA GLU A 270 -37.91 -39.39 -2.59
C GLU A 270 -38.62 -38.57 -3.67
N GLU A 271 -38.84 -39.20 -4.84
CA GLU A 271 -39.38 -38.55 -6.03
C GLU A 271 -40.73 -37.86 -5.74
N GLY A 272 -40.82 -36.56 -6.02
CA GLY A 272 -42.01 -35.74 -5.77
C GLY A 272 -42.19 -35.24 -4.33
N HIS A 273 -41.30 -35.63 -3.41
CA HIS A 273 -41.26 -35.19 -2.02
C HIS A 273 -39.84 -34.75 -1.59
N GLU A 274 -39.04 -34.30 -2.55
CA GLU A 274 -37.65 -33.96 -2.32
C GLU A 274 -37.54 -32.74 -1.39
N VAL A 275 -36.68 -32.87 -0.39
CA VAL A 275 -36.31 -31.79 0.54
C VAL A 275 -34.81 -31.86 0.75
N ILE A 276 -34.07 -30.85 0.30
CA ILE A 276 -32.61 -30.79 0.41
C ILE A 276 -32.22 -29.54 1.19
N VAL A 277 -31.37 -29.69 2.20
CA VAL A 277 -30.97 -28.60 3.10
C VAL A 277 -29.47 -28.40 3.07
N PHE A 278 -29.06 -27.19 2.66
CA PHE A 278 -27.68 -26.76 2.68
C PHE A 278 -27.42 -25.62 3.66
N TYR A 279 -26.20 -25.58 4.17
CA TYR A 279 -25.67 -24.49 5.00
C TYR A 279 -24.42 -23.89 4.34
N SER A 280 -24.39 -22.56 4.22
CA SER A 280 -23.20 -21.81 3.78
C SER A 280 -23.09 -20.53 4.61
N GLY A 281 -22.10 -20.48 5.50
CA GLY A 281 -22.02 -19.46 6.55
C GLY A 281 -23.27 -19.46 7.44
N ASP A 282 -23.87 -18.29 7.64
CA ASP A 282 -25.09 -18.11 8.42
C ASP A 282 -26.39 -18.34 7.62
N LEU A 283 -26.27 -18.66 6.32
CA LEU A 283 -27.42 -18.86 5.43
C LEU A 283 -27.79 -20.34 5.29
N VAL A 284 -29.10 -20.57 5.28
CA VAL A 284 -29.72 -21.88 5.06
C VAL A 284 -30.48 -21.84 3.73
N TYR A 285 -30.25 -22.86 2.92
CA TYR A 285 -30.92 -23.06 1.64
C TYR A 285 -31.78 -24.31 1.75
N ILE A 286 -33.10 -24.15 1.59
CA ILE A 286 -34.08 -25.23 1.66
C ILE A 286 -34.66 -25.40 0.26
N ILE A 287 -34.27 -26.48 -0.42
CA ILE A 287 -34.77 -26.85 -1.73
C ILE A 287 -35.93 -27.81 -1.51
N THR A 288 -37.10 -27.53 -2.09
CA THR A 288 -38.29 -28.36 -1.97
C THR A 288 -38.96 -28.54 -3.32
N ASN A 289 -39.60 -29.68 -3.52
CA ASN A 289 -40.56 -29.86 -4.60
C ASN A 289 -41.97 -29.55 -4.09
N THR A 290 -42.59 -28.49 -4.62
CA THR A 290 -43.99 -28.13 -4.29
C THR A 290 -44.79 -28.08 -5.58
N ASP A 291 -45.80 -28.93 -5.71
CA ASP A 291 -46.69 -29.00 -6.87
C ASP A 291 -45.96 -29.17 -8.21
N GLY A 292 -44.86 -29.94 -8.22
CA GLY A 292 -44.03 -30.16 -9.40
C GLY A 292 -43.11 -28.99 -9.77
N GLN A 293 -42.99 -27.99 -8.90
CA GLN A 293 -42.04 -26.88 -9.04
C GLN A 293 -40.98 -26.94 -7.95
N THR A 294 -39.72 -26.80 -8.37
CA THR A 294 -38.59 -26.69 -7.45
C THR A 294 -38.54 -25.28 -6.86
N LYS A 295 -38.59 -25.18 -5.53
CA LYS A 295 -38.47 -23.93 -4.79
C LYS A 295 -37.23 -23.95 -3.92
N VAL A 296 -36.49 -22.85 -3.90
CA VAL A 296 -35.33 -22.63 -3.04
C VAL A 296 -35.63 -21.48 -2.10
N LYS A 297 -35.82 -21.76 -0.82
CA LYS A 297 -35.91 -20.75 0.23
C LYS A 297 -34.52 -20.46 0.79
N VAL A 298 -34.15 -19.19 0.84
CA VAL A 298 -32.89 -18.73 1.43
C VAL A 298 -33.17 -17.78 2.59
N CYS A 299 -32.69 -18.14 3.78
CA CYS A 299 -32.84 -17.33 4.99
C CYS A 299 -31.62 -17.49 5.92
N GLU A 300 -31.48 -16.58 6.88
CA GLU A 300 -30.50 -16.74 7.96
C GLU A 300 -30.95 -17.86 8.91
N GLN A 301 -30.00 -18.64 9.43
CA GLN A 301 -30.31 -19.74 10.35
C GLN A 301 -31.10 -19.28 11.59
N SER A 302 -30.81 -18.07 12.08
CA SER A 302 -31.52 -17.44 13.21
C SER A 302 -32.98 -17.07 12.90
N LYS A 303 -33.37 -17.04 11.63
CA LYS A 303 -34.69 -16.65 11.13
C LYS A 303 -35.55 -17.85 10.69
N LEU A 304 -35.06 -19.08 10.85
CA LEU A 304 -35.83 -20.29 10.54
C LEU A 304 -37.13 -20.33 11.36
N THR A 305 -38.25 -20.44 10.66
CA THR A 305 -39.59 -20.52 11.27
C THR A 305 -39.89 -21.92 11.78
N GLN A 306 -40.96 -22.07 12.58
CA GLN A 306 -41.40 -23.37 13.03
C GLN A 306 -41.90 -24.26 11.87
N GLU A 307 -42.42 -23.68 10.79
CA GLU A 307 -42.73 -24.44 9.57
C GLU A 307 -41.47 -24.97 8.88
N ASP A 308 -40.42 -24.15 8.79
CA ASP A 308 -39.15 -24.56 8.17
C ASP A 308 -38.53 -25.75 8.91
N TRP A 309 -38.52 -25.72 10.25
CA TRP A 309 -38.06 -26.84 11.06
C TRP A 309 -38.88 -28.11 10.84
N LYS A 310 -40.21 -28.00 10.66
CA LYS A 310 -41.04 -29.17 10.33
C LYS A 310 -40.69 -29.78 8.98
N ILE A 311 -40.26 -28.98 8.00
CA ILE A 311 -39.80 -29.45 6.70
C ILE A 311 -38.43 -30.13 6.85
N ILE A 312 -37.50 -29.48 7.57
CA ILE A 312 -36.14 -29.99 7.84
C ILE A 312 -36.16 -31.25 8.72
N ASP A 313 -37.16 -31.44 9.58
CA ASP A 313 -37.26 -32.63 10.43
C ASP A 313 -37.92 -33.82 9.72
N ARG A 314 -38.58 -33.59 8.57
CA ARG A 314 -39.10 -34.68 7.71
C ARG A 314 -38.00 -35.39 6.92
N THR A 315 -36.82 -34.80 6.78
CA THR A 315 -35.65 -35.44 6.17
C THR A 315 -34.99 -36.37 7.20
N LEU A 316 -35.57 -37.55 7.41
CA LEU A 316 -35.14 -38.51 8.42
C LEU A 316 -33.94 -39.38 7.98
N ILE A 317 -33.51 -39.25 6.73
CA ILE A 317 -32.41 -39.99 6.14
C ILE A 317 -31.33 -38.95 5.80
N SER A 318 -30.15 -39.06 6.39
CA SER A 318 -28.98 -38.29 5.93
C SER A 318 -28.34 -39.08 4.79
N SER A 319 -28.64 -38.74 3.55
CA SER A 319 -27.89 -39.29 2.44
C SER A 319 -26.62 -38.44 2.26
N HIS A 320 -25.45 -39.06 2.44
CA HIS A 320 -24.18 -38.36 2.28
C HIS A 320 -23.84 -38.05 0.81
N ILE A 321 -24.75 -38.31 -0.12
CA ILE A 321 -24.51 -38.23 -1.56
C ILE A 321 -24.13 -36.81 -1.99
N LEU A 322 -24.91 -35.80 -1.59
CA LEU A 322 -24.65 -34.41 -1.96
C LEU A 322 -23.44 -33.82 -1.23
N ASP A 323 -23.17 -34.24 0.02
CA ASP A 323 -21.98 -33.82 0.76
C ASP A 323 -20.69 -34.41 0.17
N ASN A 324 -20.74 -35.67 -0.27
CA ASN A 324 -19.66 -36.32 -1.01
C ASN A 324 -19.41 -35.62 -2.34
N TYR A 325 -20.48 -35.24 -3.06
CA TYR A 325 -20.35 -34.47 -4.30
C TYR A 325 -19.70 -33.11 -4.05
N ALA A 326 -20.16 -32.35 -3.05
CA ALA A 326 -19.53 -31.09 -2.66
C ALA A 326 -18.04 -31.26 -2.32
N THR A 327 -17.67 -32.35 -1.64
CA THR A 327 -16.28 -32.68 -1.34
C THR A 327 -15.46 -32.97 -2.61
N MET A 328 -16.02 -33.72 -3.58
CA MET A 328 -15.36 -33.98 -4.86
C MET A 328 -15.11 -32.68 -5.65
N VAL A 329 -16.09 -31.77 -5.68
CA VAL A 329 -15.95 -30.46 -6.35
C VAL A 329 -14.86 -29.62 -5.67
N ARG A 330 -14.80 -29.58 -4.33
CA ARG A 330 -13.71 -28.89 -3.59
C ARG A 330 -12.32 -29.44 -3.92
N LEU A 331 -12.23 -30.73 -4.25
CA LEU A 331 -10.98 -31.40 -4.61
C LEU A 331 -10.66 -31.31 -6.12
N GLY A 332 -11.51 -30.66 -6.92
CA GLY A 332 -11.33 -30.51 -8.36
C GLY A 332 -11.66 -31.76 -9.19
N ASP A 333 -12.45 -32.69 -8.66
CA ASP A 333 -12.89 -33.89 -9.39
C ASP A 333 -14.15 -33.60 -10.24
N ASN A 334 -13.93 -33.41 -11.55
CA ASN A 334 -15.00 -33.14 -12.53
C ASN A 334 -15.84 -34.38 -12.90
N THR A 335 -15.54 -35.57 -12.39
CA THR A 335 -16.29 -36.81 -12.70
C THR A 335 -17.49 -37.04 -11.78
N GLY A 336 -17.71 -36.17 -10.79
CA GLY A 336 -18.72 -36.34 -9.74
C GLY A 336 -20.15 -36.44 -10.27
N ARG A 337 -20.54 -35.67 -11.31
CA ARG A 337 -21.90 -35.69 -11.86
C ARG A 337 -22.26 -37.02 -12.50
N GLU A 338 -21.30 -37.66 -13.18
CA GLU A 338 -21.50 -38.97 -13.83
C GLU A 338 -21.69 -40.10 -12.82
N ARG A 339 -21.12 -39.95 -11.61
CA ARG A 339 -21.28 -40.93 -10.52
C ARG A 339 -22.64 -40.85 -9.83
N LEU A 340 -23.34 -39.71 -9.94
CA LEU A 340 -24.67 -39.49 -9.35
C LEU A 340 -25.80 -40.00 -10.24
N TYR A 341 -25.60 -40.04 -11.56
CA TYR A 341 -26.57 -40.57 -12.53
C TYR A 341 -25.95 -41.77 -13.27
N PRO A 342 -26.08 -43.02 -12.78
CA PRO A 342 -25.66 -44.17 -13.56
C PRO A 342 -26.50 -44.23 -14.85
N THR A 343 -25.86 -43.98 -15.99
CA THR A 343 -26.48 -44.10 -17.29
C THR A 343 -26.92 -45.55 -17.49
N SER A 344 -28.23 -45.77 -17.46
CA SER A 344 -28.85 -47.05 -17.76
C SER A 344 -28.72 -47.31 -19.25
N ASN A 345 -27.64 -47.97 -19.67
CA ASN A 345 -27.61 -48.68 -20.96
C ASN A 345 -26.51 -49.75 -21.00
N SER A 346 -26.84 -50.94 -20.51
CA SER A 346 -26.37 -52.21 -21.09
C SER A 346 -27.21 -53.35 -20.52
N ASN A 347 -27.93 -54.03 -21.41
CA ASN A 347 -28.72 -55.22 -21.14
C ASN A 347 -27.88 -56.30 -20.43
N ASN A 348 -28.23 -56.65 -19.19
CA ASN A 348 -28.45 -58.03 -18.76
C ASN A 348 -28.92 -58.10 -17.30
N THR A 349 -29.95 -58.92 -17.11
CA THR A 349 -30.53 -59.44 -15.86
C THR A 349 -29.58 -59.50 -14.66
N SER A 350 -29.92 -58.77 -13.59
CA SER A 350 -30.37 -59.37 -12.32
C SER A 350 -30.83 -58.27 -11.35
N ASN A 351 -32.00 -58.49 -10.77
CA ASN A 351 -32.59 -57.69 -9.71
C ASN A 351 -31.59 -57.45 -8.57
N THR A 352 -31.14 -56.22 -8.39
CA THR A 352 -30.90 -55.68 -7.04
C THR A 352 -31.08 -54.17 -7.09
N LYS A 353 -32.25 -53.71 -6.63
CA LYS A 353 -32.44 -52.32 -6.19
C LYS A 353 -31.36 -52.04 -5.14
N LEU A 354 -30.51 -51.05 -5.38
CA LEU A 354 -29.69 -50.46 -4.33
C LEU A 354 -30.40 -49.21 -3.85
N TYR A 355 -31.17 -49.38 -2.77
CA TYR A 355 -31.28 -48.34 -1.76
C TYR A 355 -29.92 -48.25 -1.08
N TYR A 356 -29.31 -47.06 -1.02
CA TYR A 356 -28.57 -46.55 0.13
C TYR A 356 -28.49 -45.03 0.06
#